data_AF-A0A7X5CVB4-F1
#
_entry.id   AF-A0A7X5CVB4-F1
#
_cell.length_a   1.000
_cell.length_b   1.000
_cell.length_c   1.000
_cell.angle_alpha   90.00
_cell.angle_beta   90.00
_cell.angle_gamma   90.00
#
_symmetry.space_group_name_H-M   'P 1'
#
loop_
_entity.id
_entity.type
_entity.pdbx_description
1 polymer ?
#
loop_
_entity_poly.entity_id
_entity_poly.type
_entity_poly.pdbx_seq_one_letter_code
_entity_poly.pdbx_strand_id
1 'polypeptide(L)'
;MTKDRDVVQEWIQTQNEVLQFFQCEGEFFIKPLDYEWTIRHTEDFYFLSYWIRKNKRVDAVIVKKNGLPMVYRKREYTMVVAIDCVKIAFVFRNSQQIDVELE
;
A
#
# COMPACT_ATOMS: atom_id res chain seq x y z
N MET A 1 35.96 14.82 -5.46
CA MET A 1 34.91 15.49 -4.66
C MET A 1 33.59 14.79 -4.96
N THR A 2 33.24 13.78 -4.17
CA THR A 2 31.87 13.27 -4.13
C THR A 2 31.01 14.42 -3.63
N LYS A 3 30.11 14.95 -4.47
CA LYS A 3 29.07 15.86 -3.99
C LYS A 3 28.28 15.05 -2.97
N ASP A 4 28.26 15.49 -1.71
CA ASP A 4 27.33 14.93 -0.73
C ASP A 4 25.93 15.16 -1.30
N ARG A 5 25.36 14.06 -1.77
CA ARG A 5 24.03 13.99 -2.36
C ARG A 5 23.06 14.27 -1.21
N ASP A 6 22.16 15.23 -1.36
CA ASP A 6 21.16 15.51 -0.32
C ASP A 6 20.16 14.35 -0.26
N VAL A 7 20.51 13.33 0.52
CA VAL A 7 19.77 12.08 0.65
C VAL A 7 18.33 12.31 1.12
N VAL A 8 18.06 13.40 1.84
CA VAL A 8 16.73 13.73 2.34
C VAL A 8 15.85 14.25 1.21
N GLN A 9 16.36 15.19 0.39
CA GLN A 9 15.62 15.69 -0.77
C GLN A 9 15.29 14.60 -1.77
N GLU A 10 16.21 13.67 -1.98
CA GLU A 10 16.01 12.56 -2.91
C GLU A 10 15.00 11.54 -2.42
N TRP A 11 14.99 11.27 -1.12
CA TRP A 11 13.96 10.45 -0.50
C TRP A 11 12.57 11.08 -0.70
N ILE A 12 12.42 12.38 -0.39
CA ILE A 12 11.16 13.12 -0.57
C ILE A 12 10.71 13.07 -2.03
N GLN A 13 11.62 13.35 -2.96
CA GLN A 13 11.35 13.31 -4.39
C GLN A 13 10.91 11.91 -4.85
N THR A 14 11.59 10.86 -4.39
CA THR A 14 11.24 9.47 -4.71
C THR A 14 9.84 9.11 -4.19
N GLN A 15 9.49 9.54 -2.98
CA GLN A 15 8.15 9.32 -2.43
C GLN A 15 7.06 10.00 -3.28
N ASN A 16 7.31 11.23 -3.72
CA ASN A 16 6.41 11.96 -4.61
C ASN A 16 6.23 11.26 -5.97
N GLU A 17 7.32 10.75 -6.54
CA GLU A 17 7.28 9.99 -7.81
C GLU A 17 6.45 8.71 -7.69
N VAL A 18 6.53 8.01 -6.56
CA VAL A 18 5.69 6.83 -6.29
C VAL A 18 4.21 7.21 -6.25
N LEU A 19 3.84 8.29 -5.54
CA LEU A 19 2.45 8.76 -5.47
C LEU A 19 1.94 9.20 -6.85
N GLN A 20 2.77 9.89 -7.64
CA GLN A 20 2.45 10.29 -9.01
C GLN A 20 2.26 9.07 -9.93
N PHE A 21 3.09 8.04 -9.81
CA PHE A 21 2.94 6.79 -10.57
C PHE A 21 1.58 6.14 -10.33
N PHE A 22 1.11 6.11 -9.09
CA PHE A 22 -0.22 5.61 -8.74
C PHE A 22 -1.36 6.60 -9.00
N GLN A 23 -1.04 7.85 -9.35
CA GLN A 23 -2.00 8.97 -9.48
C GLN A 23 -2.83 9.16 -8.21
N CYS A 24 -2.18 8.97 -7.06
CA CYS A 24 -2.83 9.10 -5.76
C CYS A 24 -2.43 10.42 -5.11
N GLU A 25 -3.44 11.22 -4.80
CA GLU A 25 -3.28 12.48 -4.07
C GLU A 25 -3.39 12.23 -2.56
N GLY A 26 -2.38 12.63 -1.81
CA GLY A 26 -2.39 12.65 -0.35
C GLY A 26 -1.01 12.49 0.27
N GLU A 27 -0.90 12.85 1.55
CA GLU A 27 0.32 12.69 2.34
C GLU A 27 0.21 11.42 3.18
N PHE A 28 0.99 10.40 2.82
CA PHE A 28 0.99 9.11 3.47
C PHE A 28 2.42 8.64 3.71
N PHE A 29 2.61 7.85 4.76
CA PHE A 29 3.81 7.01 4.82
C PHE A 29 3.71 5.95 3.73
N ILE A 30 4.75 5.82 2.91
CA ILE A 30 4.80 4.81 1.86
C ILE A 30 5.56 3.60 2.40
N LYS A 31 4.95 2.42 2.31
CA LYS A 31 5.51 1.17 2.82
C LYS A 31 5.50 0.11 1.72
N PRO A 32 6.59 -0.06 0.97
CA PRO A 32 6.72 -1.17 0.03
C PRO A 32 6.87 -2.49 0.81
N LEU A 33 6.06 -3.48 0.46
CA LEU A 33 6.05 -4.79 1.09
C LEU A 33 6.15 -5.89 0.03
N ASP A 34 6.96 -6.90 0.33
CA ASP A 34 7.13 -8.11 -0.49
C ASP A 34 6.51 -9.30 0.25
N TYR A 35 5.21 -9.19 0.51
CA TYR A 35 4.42 -10.17 1.24
C TYR A 35 3.21 -10.61 0.42
N GLU A 36 2.78 -11.85 0.63
CA GLU A 36 1.45 -12.29 0.19
C GLU A 36 0.39 -11.37 0.79
N TRP A 37 -0.58 -11.00 -0.03
CA TRP A 37 -1.59 -10.02 0.36
C TRP A 37 -2.92 -10.28 -0.35
N THR A 38 -4.00 -9.79 0.26
CA THR A 38 -5.32 -9.81 -0.35
C THR A 38 -6.16 -8.64 0.15
N ILE A 39 -7.28 -8.39 -0.52
CA ILE A 39 -8.29 -7.43 -0.09
C ILE A 39 -9.56 -8.22 0.21
N ARG A 40 -10.07 -8.06 1.43
CA ARG A 40 -11.33 -8.66 1.86
C ARG A 40 -12.38 -7.56 2.02
N HIS A 41 -13.63 -7.93 1.76
CA HIS A 41 -14.76 -7.03 1.89
C HIS A 41 -15.83 -7.68 2.78
N THR A 42 -16.30 -6.94 3.77
CA THR A 42 -17.39 -7.38 4.64
C THR A 42 -18.30 -6.18 4.87
N GLU A 43 -19.56 -6.31 4.43
CA GLU A 43 -20.60 -5.27 4.54
C GLU A 43 -20.14 -3.92 3.99
N ASP A 44 -19.75 -2.99 4.87
CA ASP A 44 -19.33 -1.64 4.55
C ASP A 44 -17.81 -1.43 4.68
N PHE A 45 -17.04 -2.46 4.98
CA PHE A 45 -15.60 -2.35 5.23
C PHE A 45 -14.78 -3.12 4.21
N TYR A 46 -13.68 -2.49 3.79
CA TYR A 46 -12.62 -3.14 3.04
C TYR A 46 -11.39 -3.30 3.94
N PHE A 47 -10.81 -4.49 3.95
CA PHE A 47 -9.64 -4.82 4.74
C PHE A 47 -8.50 -5.24 3.82
N LEU A 48 -7.33 -4.66 4.04
CA LEU A 48 -6.08 -5.16 3.53
C LEU A 48 -5.57 -6.24 4.49
N SER A 49 -5.33 -7.44 3.98
CA SER A 49 -4.69 -8.52 4.72
C SER A 49 -3.34 -8.82 4.10
N TYR A 50 -2.27 -8.93 4.91
CA TYR A 50 -0.96 -9.36 4.44
C TYR A 50 -0.22 -10.25 5.47
N TRP A 51 0.69 -11.09 4.99
CA TRP A 51 1.37 -12.10 5.82
C TRP A 51 2.86 -11.80 5.96
N ILE A 52 3.26 -11.32 7.15
CA ILE A 52 4.68 -10.99 7.45
C ILE A 52 5.54 -12.27 7.47
N ARG A 53 4.92 -13.43 7.76
CA ARG A 53 5.43 -14.82 7.71
C ARG A 53 4.22 -15.76 7.57
N LYS A 54 4.41 -17.04 7.21
CA LYS A 54 3.33 -18.03 7.00
C LYS A 54 2.23 -18.06 8.10
N ASN A 55 2.56 -17.71 9.34
CA ASN A 55 1.61 -17.77 10.47
C ASN A 55 1.21 -16.41 11.06
N LYS A 56 1.64 -15.27 10.49
CA LYS A 56 1.28 -13.95 11.02
C LYS A 56 0.59 -13.09 9.96
N ARG A 57 -0.75 -13.13 9.98
CA ARG A 57 -1.62 -12.21 9.24
C ARG A 57 -1.72 -10.88 9.97
N VAL A 58 -1.63 -9.79 9.24
CA VAL A 58 -1.99 -8.44 9.68
C VAL A 58 -3.18 -7.99 8.85
N ASP A 59 -4.16 -7.39 9.52
CA ASP A 59 -5.37 -6.84 8.92
C ASP A 59 -5.40 -5.32 9.17
N ALA A 60 -5.58 -4.53 8.12
CA ALA A 60 -5.67 -3.08 8.17
C ALA A 60 -6.92 -2.59 7.43
N VAL A 61 -7.62 -1.61 7.99
CA VAL A 61 -8.84 -1.07 7.35
C VAL A 61 -8.44 -0.15 6.20
N ILE A 62 -8.95 -0.41 5.00
CA ILE A 62 -8.70 0.41 3.80
C ILE A 62 -9.49 1.71 3.92
N VAL A 63 -8.80 2.83 3.69
CA VAL A 63 -9.39 4.17 3.70
C VAL A 63 -10.33 4.32 2.52
N LYS A 64 -11.49 4.94 2.73
CA LYS A 64 -12.42 5.33 1.66
C LYS A 64 -12.23 6.82 1.30
N LYS A 65 -12.20 7.13 0.00
CA LYS A 65 -12.31 8.50 -0.53
C LYS A 65 -13.58 8.54 -1.38
N ASN A 66 -14.52 9.43 -1.03
CA ASN A 66 -15.83 9.55 -1.70
C ASN A 66 -16.61 8.22 -1.78
N GLY A 67 -16.59 7.44 -0.68
CA GLY A 67 -17.28 6.15 -0.58
C GLY A 67 -16.55 4.97 -1.22
N LEU A 68 -15.49 5.20 -2.00
CA LEU A 68 -14.73 4.14 -2.68
C LEU A 68 -13.43 3.81 -1.93
N PRO A 69 -13.04 2.52 -1.83
CA PRO A 69 -11.78 2.14 -1.20
C PRO A 69 -10.59 2.67 -2.01
N MET A 70 -9.58 3.20 -1.32
CA MET A 70 -8.37 3.75 -1.92
C MET A 70 -7.40 2.62 -2.33
N VAL A 71 -7.70 1.99 -3.45
CA VAL A 71 -6.92 0.90 -4.07
C VAL A 71 -6.53 1.30 -5.48
N TYR A 72 -5.23 1.36 -5.76
CA TYR A 72 -4.67 1.85 -7.03
C TYR A 72 -3.79 0.77 -7.65
N ARG A 73 -4.30 0.07 -8.66
CA ARG A 73 -3.55 -0.96 -9.40
C ARG A 73 -2.87 -0.35 -10.63
N LYS A 74 -1.55 -0.54 -10.77
CA LYS A 74 -0.75 -0.06 -11.91
C LYS A 74 0.35 -1.06 -12.26
N ARG A 75 0.39 -1.52 -13.51
CA ARG A 75 1.42 -2.45 -14.04
C ARG A 75 1.58 -3.68 -13.13
N GLU A 76 2.77 -3.84 -12.54
CA GLU A 76 3.14 -4.97 -11.68
C GLU A 76 2.85 -4.72 -10.19
N TYR A 77 2.31 -3.55 -9.82
CA TYR A 77 2.10 -3.16 -8.44
C TYR A 77 0.66 -2.74 -8.15
N THR A 78 0.28 -2.85 -6.88
CA THR A 78 -0.94 -2.26 -6.32
C THR A 78 -0.59 -1.47 -5.08
N MET A 79 -1.10 -0.26 -4.99
CA MET A 79 -1.03 0.56 -3.79
C MET A 79 -2.38 0.56 -3.08
N VAL A 80 -2.37 0.30 -1.78
CA VAL A 80 -3.56 0.30 -0.92
C VAL A 80 -3.34 1.27 0.22
N VAL A 81 -4.22 2.26 0.36
CA VAL A 81 -4.16 3.18 1.51
C VAL A 81 -5.00 2.62 2.64
N ALA A 82 -4.36 2.25 3.74
CA ALA A 82 -5.01 1.64 4.90
C ALA A 82 -4.52 2.24 6.22
N ILE A 83 -5.26 2.02 7.31
CA ILE A 83 -4.94 2.52 8.65
C ILE A 83 -4.23 1.43 9.45
N ASP A 84 -2.96 1.69 9.79
CA ASP A 84 -2.14 0.91 10.74
C ASP A 84 -1.45 1.92 11.66
N CYS A 85 -2.12 2.24 12.77
CA CYS A 85 -1.89 3.41 13.66
C CYS A 85 -2.04 4.79 12.98
N VAL A 86 -1.62 4.93 11.73
CA VAL A 86 -1.73 6.11 10.86
C VAL A 86 -2.17 5.67 9.45
N LYS A 87 -2.45 6.63 8.56
CA LYS A 87 -2.70 6.31 7.14
C LYS A 87 -1.39 5.96 6.45
N ILE A 88 -1.31 4.76 5.90
CA ILE A 88 -0.13 4.24 5.21
C ILE A 88 -0.55 3.83 3.79
N ALA A 89 0.26 4.21 2.81
CA ALA A 89 0.21 3.72 1.43
C ALA A 89 1.07 2.46 1.32
N PHE A 90 0.45 1.30 1.47
CA PHE A 90 1.10 0.01 1.30
C PHE A 90 1.25 -0.29 -0.19
N VAL A 91 2.45 -0.64 -0.64
CA VAL A 91 2.72 -0.98 -2.05
C VAL A 91 3.13 -2.44 -2.14
N PHE A 92 2.38 -3.23 -2.90
CA PHE A 92 2.62 -4.66 -3.08
C PHE A 92 2.83 -5.02 -4.55
N ARG A 93 3.53 -6.14 -4.79
CA ARG A 93 3.58 -6.77 -6.12
C ARG A 93 2.27 -7.50 -6.41
N ASN A 94 1.75 -7.34 -7.62
CA ASN A 94 0.54 -8.01 -8.08
C ASN A 94 0.72 -9.54 -8.15
N SER A 95 1.96 -10.02 -8.37
CA SER A 95 2.29 -11.44 -8.39
C SER A 95 2.21 -12.14 -7.02
N GLN A 96 2.08 -11.37 -5.94
CA GLN A 96 1.92 -11.88 -4.57
C GLN A 96 0.48 -11.75 -4.07
N GLN A 97 -0.43 -11.27 -4.91
CA GLN A 97 -1.84 -11.24 -4.55
C GLN A 97 -2.35 -12.67 -4.49
N ILE A 98 -3.01 -13.03 -3.38
CA ILE A 98 -3.67 -14.32 -3.22
C ILE A 98 -5.19 -14.13 -3.24
N ASP A 99 -5.87 -15.03 -3.94
CA ASP A 99 -7.32 -15.13 -3.90
C ASP A 99 -7.69 -15.95 -2.66
N VAL A 100 -8.39 -15.33 -1.72
CA VAL A 100 -8.91 -16.03 -0.54
C VAL A 100 -10.34 -16.39 -0.84
N GLU A 101 -10.61 -17.66 -1.15
CA GLU A 101 -11.97 -18.21 -1.09
C GLU A 101 -12.44 -18.08 0.36
N LEU A 102 -13.55 -17.37 0.56
CA LEU A 102 -14.20 -17.26 1.86
C LEU A 102 -14.83 -18.63 2.16
N GLU A 103 -14.21 -19.42 3.05
CA GLU A 103 -14.87 -20.55 3.72
C GLU A 103 -16.02 -20.07 4.62
#